data_AF-A0A524DTT7-F1
#
_entry.id   AF-A0A524DTT7-F1
#
_cell.length_a   1.000
_cell.length_b   1.000
_cell.length_c   1.000
_cell.angle_alpha   90.00
_cell.angle_beta   90.00
_cell.angle_gamma   90.00
#
_symmetry.space_group_name_H-M   'P 1'
#
loop_
_entity.id
_entity.type
_entity.pdbx_description
1 polymer ?
#
loop_
_entity_poly.entity_id
_entity_poly.type
_entity_poly.pdbx_seq_one_letter_code
_entity_poly.pdbx_strand_id
1 'polypeptide(L)'
;VILINDFLILVLITIFPGFGAGGMLMTEPAISTAIDFDELKIGKRREATYTGILTLIARLSIVFSGMTLILVQMTTGFESNATAQTSIAIFGLTILVSLIPLLGILIGIFIFKFFPINHEKFKEMQIDLKLLHEKRKRELNKNES
;
A
#
# COMPACT_ATOMS: atom_id res chain seq x y z
N VAL A 1 -8.41 -9.58 25.21
CA VAL A 1 -8.75 -11.02 25.21
C VAL A 1 -10.25 -11.30 25.07
N ILE A 2 -11.15 -10.31 25.27
CA ILE A 2 -12.60 -10.54 25.38
C ILE A 2 -13.31 -10.92 24.06
N LEU A 3 -12.71 -10.69 22.88
CA LEU A 3 -13.39 -10.87 21.58
C LEU A 3 -13.03 -12.15 20.82
N ILE A 4 -12.05 -12.95 21.26
CA ILE A 4 -11.50 -14.06 20.45
C ILE A 4 -11.41 -15.34 21.28
N ASN A 5 -12.54 -15.75 21.87
CA ASN A 5 -12.62 -17.06 22.54
C ASN A 5 -13.38 -18.08 21.68
N ASP A 6 -14.27 -17.62 20.80
CA ASP A 6 -15.06 -18.49 19.93
C ASP A 6 -14.56 -18.44 18.49
N PHE A 7 -14.35 -19.63 17.93
CA PHE A 7 -13.94 -19.83 16.53
C PHE A 7 -14.86 -19.09 15.55
N LEU A 8 -16.17 -19.07 15.80
CA LEU A 8 -17.15 -18.34 14.99
C LEU A 8 -16.93 -16.83 15.01
N ILE A 9 -16.59 -16.25 16.17
CA ILE A 9 -16.33 -14.81 16.29
C ILE A 9 -15.03 -14.45 15.56
N LEU A 10 -14.01 -15.32 15.63
CA LEU A 10 -12.78 -15.14 14.86
C LEU A 10 -13.06 -15.12 13.36
N VAL A 11 -13.85 -16.07 12.84
CA VAL A 11 -14.24 -16.10 11.42
C VAL A 11 -14.98 -14.82 11.02
N LEU A 12 -15.96 -14.38 11.80
CA LEU A 12 -16.72 -13.16 11.52
C LEU A 12 -15.84 -11.90 11.51
N ILE A 13 -14.88 -11.79 12.43
CA ILE A 13 -13.94 -10.65 12.50
C ILE A 13 -13.01 -10.65 11.29
N THR A 14 -12.55 -11.81 10.82
CA THR A 14 -11.63 -11.88 9.66
C THR A 14 -12.24 -11.46 8.32
N ILE A 15 -13.57 -11.38 8.22
CA ILE A 15 -14.26 -10.87 7.02
C ILE A 15 -13.96 -9.38 6.79
N PHE A 16 -13.87 -8.58 7.86
CA PHE A 16 -13.66 -7.13 7.75
C PHE A 16 -12.31 -6.74 7.13
N PRO A 17 -11.16 -7.33 7.55
CA PRO A 17 -9.90 -7.18 6.82
C PRO A 17 -9.98 -7.58 5.35
N GLY A 18 -10.80 -8.57 5.00
CA GLY A 18 -11.02 -9.01 3.61
C GLY A 18 -11.57 -7.90 2.71
N PHE A 19 -12.49 -7.06 3.22
CA PHE A 19 -12.94 -5.87 2.48
C PHE A 19 -11.83 -4.82 2.32
N GLY A 20 -10.96 -4.68 3.33
CA GLY A 20 -9.79 -3.81 3.26
C GLY A 20 -8.80 -4.21 2.15
N ALA A 21 -8.72 -5.50 1.82
CA ALA A 21 -7.90 -5.99 0.70
C ALA A 21 -8.36 -5.42 -0.66
N GLY A 22 -9.66 -5.12 -0.82
CA GLY A 22 -10.17 -4.43 -2.02
C GLY A 22 -9.59 -3.02 -2.17
N GLY A 23 -9.30 -2.33 -1.06
CA GLY A 23 -8.63 -1.04 -1.07
C GLY A 23 -7.18 -1.11 -1.54
N MET A 24 -6.49 -2.24 -1.32
CA MET A 24 -5.12 -2.43 -1.84
C MET A 24 -5.09 -2.42 -3.37
N LEU A 25 -6.14 -2.90 -4.04
CA LEU A 25 -6.23 -2.87 -5.51
C LEU A 25 -6.30 -1.45 -6.08
N MET A 26 -6.70 -0.45 -5.27
CA MET A 26 -6.72 0.95 -5.69
C MET A 26 -5.34 1.61 -5.70
N THR A 27 -4.31 0.95 -5.18
CA THR A 27 -2.94 1.51 -5.17
C THR A 27 -2.33 1.53 -6.56
N GLU A 28 -2.55 0.52 -7.39
CA GLU A 28 -1.98 0.46 -8.75
C GLU A 28 -2.50 1.58 -9.66
N PRO A 29 -3.83 1.83 -9.75
CA PRO A 29 -4.35 2.97 -10.51
C PRO A 29 -3.82 4.32 -10.00
N ALA A 30 -3.67 4.49 -8.68
CA ALA A 30 -3.16 5.73 -8.10
C ALA A 30 -1.70 5.99 -8.49
N ILE A 31 -0.86 4.95 -8.48
CA ILE A 31 0.54 5.02 -8.93
C ILE A 31 0.60 5.31 -10.43
N SER A 32 -0.18 4.59 -11.25
CA SER A 32 -0.23 4.82 -12.69
C SER A 32 -0.62 6.26 -13.03
N THR A 33 -1.63 6.80 -12.33
CA THR A 33 -2.05 8.20 -12.44
C THR A 33 -0.92 9.17 -12.09
N ALA A 34 -0.12 8.88 -11.07
CA ALA A 34 1.03 9.72 -10.72
C ALA A 34 2.15 9.67 -11.77
N ILE A 35 2.37 8.51 -12.41
CA ILE A 35 3.33 8.35 -13.50
C ILE A 35 2.87 9.13 -14.73
N ASP A 36 1.58 9.05 -15.08
CA ASP A 36 0.99 9.81 -16.18
C ASP A 36 1.09 11.32 -15.94
N PHE A 37 0.86 11.77 -14.71
CA PHE A 37 1.05 13.17 -14.31
C PHE A 37 2.51 13.63 -14.47
N ASP A 38 3.48 12.81 -14.07
CA ASP A 38 4.91 13.10 -14.25
C ASP A 38 5.30 13.12 -15.74
N GLU A 39 4.74 12.20 -16.55
CA GLU A 39 4.95 12.16 -17.99
C GLU A 39 4.50 13.43 -18.69
N LEU A 40 3.34 13.99 -18.31
CA LEU A 40 2.86 15.26 -18.87
C LEU A 40 3.76 16.45 -18.50
N LYS A 41 4.34 16.43 -17.30
CA LYS A 41 5.19 17.53 -16.81
C LYS A 41 6.60 17.49 -17.36
N ILE A 42 7.19 16.30 -17.49
CA ILE A 42 8.60 16.10 -17.89
C ILE A 42 8.72 15.72 -19.37
N GLY A 43 7.63 15.24 -19.98
CA GLY A 43 7.64 14.71 -21.34
C GLY A 43 8.35 13.36 -21.46
N LYS A 44 8.66 12.67 -20.37
CA LYS A 44 9.27 11.32 -20.41
C LYS A 44 8.53 10.39 -19.48
N ARG A 45 8.16 9.21 -19.97
CA ARG A 45 7.54 8.17 -19.15
C ARG A 45 8.58 7.49 -18.28
N ARG A 46 8.46 7.60 -16.95
CA ARG A 46 9.45 7.10 -15.97
C ARG A 46 8.98 5.89 -15.19
N GLU A 47 8.20 5.02 -15.82
CA GLU A 47 7.54 3.87 -15.20
C GLU A 47 8.51 2.97 -14.41
N ALA A 48 9.65 2.59 -15.02
CA ALA A 48 10.65 1.76 -14.36
C ALA A 48 11.25 2.39 -13.09
N THR A 49 11.38 3.73 -13.05
CA THR A 49 11.91 4.42 -11.87
C THR A 49 10.90 4.38 -10.71
N TYR A 50 9.63 4.68 -10.99
CA TYR A 50 8.57 4.64 -9.99
C TYR A 50 8.38 3.21 -9.45
N THR A 51 8.29 2.21 -10.33
CA THR A 51 8.17 0.80 -9.94
C THR A 51 9.37 0.31 -9.14
N GLY A 52 10.59 0.72 -9.51
CA GLY A 52 11.80 0.41 -8.76
C GLY A 52 11.80 0.96 -7.35
N ILE A 53 11.44 2.24 -7.18
CA ILE A 53 11.34 2.89 -5.86
C ILE A 53 10.28 2.21 -5.00
N LEU A 54 9.10 1.94 -5.56
CA LEU A 54 8.00 1.28 -4.84
C LEU A 54 8.39 -0.12 -4.39
N THR A 55 9.08 -0.88 -5.25
CA THR A 55 9.56 -2.23 -4.90
C THR A 55 10.58 -2.15 -3.76
N LEU A 56 11.50 -1.17 -3.81
CA LEU A 56 12.47 -0.97 -2.73
C LEU A 56 11.78 -0.64 -1.40
N ILE A 57 10.80 0.28 -1.41
CA ILE A 57 10.01 0.64 -0.24
C ILE A 57 9.27 -0.59 0.29
N ALA A 58 8.63 -1.38 -0.57
CA ALA A 58 7.94 -2.60 -0.17
C ALA A 58 8.88 -3.62 0.50
N ARG A 59 10.10 -3.79 -0.03
CA ARG A 59 11.11 -4.66 0.58
C ARG A 59 11.54 -4.16 1.96
N LEU A 60 11.78 -2.86 2.11
CA LEU A 60 12.12 -2.26 3.40
C LEU A 60 10.97 -2.43 4.40
N SER A 61 9.72 -2.25 3.98
CA SER A 61 8.54 -2.48 4.82
C SER A 61 8.48 -3.91 5.36
N ILE A 62 8.79 -4.93 4.54
CA ILE A 62 8.87 -6.33 4.99
C ILE A 62 9.94 -6.49 6.06
N VAL A 63 11.12 -5.91 5.86
CA VAL A 63 12.23 -5.97 6.83
C VAL A 63 11.82 -5.31 8.16
N PHE A 64 11.25 -4.10 8.12
CA PHE A 64 10.79 -3.40 9.32
C PHE A 64 9.66 -4.15 10.04
N SER A 65 8.78 -4.81 9.29
CA SER A 65 7.71 -5.63 9.86
C SER A 65 8.28 -6.84 10.61
N GLY A 66 9.25 -7.53 10.02
CA GLY A 66 9.97 -8.63 10.67
C GLY A 66 10.74 -8.17 11.91
N MET A 67 11.43 -7.03 11.83
CA MET A 67 12.11 -6.44 13.00
C MET A 67 11.14 -6.11 14.13
N THR A 68 9.97 -5.56 13.80
CA THR A 68 8.94 -5.21 14.80
C THR A 68 8.40 -6.47 15.48
N LEU A 69 8.15 -7.54 14.71
CA LEU A 69 7.75 -8.84 15.25
C LEU A 69 8.79 -9.38 16.25
N ILE A 70 10.07 -9.41 15.85
CA ILE A 70 11.17 -9.89 16.71
C ILE A 70 11.26 -9.05 17.98
N LEU A 71 11.18 -7.73 17.87
CA LEU A 71 11.26 -6.82 19.02
C LEU A 71 10.13 -7.10 20.03
N VAL A 72 8.91 -7.31 19.55
CA VAL A 72 7.76 -7.65 20.42
C VAL A 72 7.98 -9.01 21.08
N GLN A 73 8.46 -10.02 20.35
CA GLN A 73 8.74 -11.33 20.93
C GLN A 73 9.80 -11.28 22.03
N MET A 74 10.90 -10.56 21.79
CA MET A 74 11.99 -10.41 22.76
C MET A 74 11.55 -9.64 24.02
N THR A 75 10.76 -8.57 23.86
CA THR A 75 10.34 -7.73 24.98
C THR A 75 9.22 -8.35 25.82
N THR A 76 8.43 -9.26 25.24
CA THR A 76 7.30 -9.89 25.93
C THR A 76 7.59 -11.28 26.47
N GLY A 77 8.79 -11.82 26.22
CA GLY A 77 9.19 -13.16 26.65
C GLY A 77 8.43 -14.26 25.92
N PHE A 78 8.11 -14.06 24.65
CA PHE A 78 7.42 -15.05 23.83
C PHE A 78 8.30 -16.29 23.61
N GLU A 79 7.77 -17.48 23.94
CA GLU A 79 8.48 -18.75 23.78
C GLU A 79 7.71 -19.70 22.86
N SER A 80 8.17 -19.92 21.62
CA SER A 80 7.44 -20.72 20.62
C SER A 80 7.06 -22.14 21.07
N ASN A 81 7.83 -22.76 21.98
CA ASN A 81 7.63 -24.15 22.42
C ASN A 81 6.93 -24.28 23.79
N ALA A 82 6.52 -23.18 24.42
CA ALA A 82 5.82 -23.25 25.69
C ALA A 82 4.39 -23.78 25.50
N THR A 83 3.95 -24.65 26.42
CA THR A 83 2.58 -25.19 26.44
C THR A 83 1.52 -24.12 26.74
N ALA A 84 1.92 -23.04 27.41
CA ALA A 84 1.12 -21.86 27.63
C ALA A 84 1.99 -20.59 27.56
N GLN A 85 1.47 -19.54 26.93
CA GLN A 85 2.13 -18.23 26.87
C GLN A 85 1.77 -17.37 28.08
N THR A 86 2.67 -16.47 28.46
CA THR A 86 2.36 -15.46 29.47
C THR A 86 1.29 -14.49 28.97
N SER A 87 0.55 -13.87 29.88
CA SER A 87 -0.45 -12.85 29.54
C SER A 87 0.17 -11.66 28.80
N ILE A 88 1.43 -11.33 29.09
CA ILE A 88 2.20 -10.27 28.46
C ILE A 88 2.54 -10.62 27.00
N ALA A 89 2.96 -11.86 26.71
CA ALA A 89 3.22 -12.34 25.35
C ALA A 89 1.95 -12.32 24.48
N ILE A 90 0.82 -12.77 25.03
CA ILE A 90 -0.48 -12.72 24.34
C ILE A 90 -0.89 -11.27 24.05
N PHE A 91 -0.69 -10.37 25.01
CA PHE A 91 -0.98 -8.95 24.85
C PHE A 91 -0.11 -8.30 23.75
N GLY A 92 1.19 -8.58 23.74
CA GLY A 92 2.11 -8.08 22.72
C GLY A 92 1.74 -8.52 21.31
N LEU A 93 1.44 -9.81 21.13
CA LEU A 93 0.96 -10.33 19.85
C LEU A 93 -0.37 -9.70 19.42
N THR A 94 -1.28 -9.48 20.38
CA THR A 94 -2.56 -8.82 20.09
C THR A 94 -2.34 -7.41 19.56
N ILE A 95 -1.45 -6.62 20.18
CA ILE A 95 -1.10 -5.28 19.70
C ILE A 95 -0.48 -5.33 18.29
N LEU A 96 0.42 -6.27 18.06
CA LEU A 96 1.12 -6.42 16.79
C LEU A 96 0.17 -6.70 15.62
N VAL A 97 -0.86 -7.52 15.84
CA VAL A 97 -1.83 -7.90 14.79
C VAL A 97 -2.99 -6.92 14.67
N SER A 98 -3.27 -6.11 15.69
CA SER A 98 -4.42 -5.17 15.69
C SER A 98 -4.02 -3.70 15.57
N LEU A 99 -3.28 -3.19 16.56
CA LEU A 99 -3.00 -1.75 16.68
C LEU A 99 -2.03 -1.27 15.61
N ILE A 100 -1.00 -2.05 15.29
CA ILE A 100 0.01 -1.66 14.30
C ILE A 100 -0.59 -1.53 12.89
N PRO A 101 -1.34 -2.53 12.37
CA PRO A 101 -2.03 -2.38 11.10
C PRO A 101 -3.05 -1.23 11.10
N LEU A 102 -3.76 -1.02 12.21
CA LEU A 102 -4.71 0.09 12.35
C LEU A 102 -4.03 1.46 12.17
N LEU A 103 -2.90 1.68 12.85
CA LEU A 103 -2.12 2.91 12.70
C LEU A 103 -1.61 3.07 11.26
N GLY A 104 -1.14 1.99 10.63
CA GLY A 104 -0.71 2.01 9.23
C GLY A 104 -1.82 2.46 8.28
N ILE A 105 -3.03 1.95 8.46
CA ILE A 105 -4.21 2.34 7.66
C ILE A 105 -4.57 3.81 7.91
N LEU A 106 -4.58 4.27 9.16
CA LEU A 106 -4.90 5.67 9.49
C LEU A 106 -3.89 6.64 8.87
N ILE A 107 -2.60 6.32 8.93
CA ILE A 107 -1.54 7.10 8.28
C ILE A 107 -1.73 7.09 6.75
N GLY A 108 -2.04 5.93 6.16
CA GLY A 108 -2.30 5.80 4.73
C GLY A 108 -3.47 6.67 4.27
N ILE A 109 -4.61 6.63 4.99
CA ILE A 109 -5.78 7.48 4.71
C ILE A 109 -5.43 8.96 4.85
N PHE A 110 -4.67 9.32 5.89
CA PHE A 110 -4.24 10.69 6.12
C PHE A 110 -3.39 11.22 4.96
N ILE A 111 -2.41 10.43 4.48
CA ILE A 111 -1.58 10.79 3.33
C ILE A 111 -2.42 10.88 2.05
N PHE A 112 -3.33 9.92 1.83
CA PHE A 112 -4.17 9.88 0.64
C PHE A 112 -5.12 11.10 0.54
N LYS A 113 -5.49 11.71 1.66
CA LYS A 113 -6.26 12.97 1.67
C LYS A 113 -5.55 14.12 0.95
N PHE A 114 -4.23 14.09 0.87
CA PHE A 114 -3.44 15.11 0.15
C PHE A 114 -3.22 14.78 -1.33
N PHE A 115 -3.83 13.70 -1.84
CA PHE A 115 -3.71 13.34 -3.26
C PHE A 115 -4.40 14.41 -4.14
N PRO A 116 -3.66 15.13 -5.00
CA PRO A 116 -4.15 16.35 -5.64
C PRO A 116 -5.04 16.14 -6.87
N ILE A 117 -5.23 14.88 -7.27
CA ILE A 117 -5.91 14.48 -8.51
C ILE A 117 -7.34 14.05 -8.16
N ASN A 118 -8.31 14.89 -8.53
CA ASN A 118 -9.72 14.58 -8.45
C ASN A 118 -10.21 13.97 -9.77
N HIS A 119 -11.47 13.52 -9.82
CA HIS A 119 -12.06 12.89 -11.01
C HIS A 119 -12.04 13.78 -12.26
N GLU A 120 -12.27 15.08 -12.09
CA GLU A 120 -12.27 16.04 -13.21
C GLU A 120 -10.87 16.22 -13.79
N LYS A 121 -9.89 16.50 -12.93
CA LYS A 121 -8.47 16.59 -13.32
C LYS A 121 -7.97 15.29 -13.94
N PHE A 122 -8.42 14.14 -13.44
CA PHE A 122 -8.07 12.84 -14.03
C PHE A 122 -8.54 12.73 -15.47
N LYS A 123 -9.78 13.14 -15.77
CA LYS A 123 -10.32 13.13 -17.14
C LYS A 123 -9.58 14.08 -18.05
N GLU A 124 -9.30 15.30 -17.59
CA GLU A 124 -8.52 16.29 -18.35
C GLU A 124 -7.12 15.74 -18.68
N MET A 125 -6.45 15.17 -17.67
CA MET A 125 -5.13 14.57 -17.81
C MET A 125 -5.09 13.45 -18.87
N GLN A 126 -6.13 12.61 -18.92
CA GLN A 126 -6.25 11.54 -19.92
C GLN A 126 -6.43 12.08 -21.35
N ILE A 127 -7.07 13.24 -21.52
CA ILE A 127 -7.20 13.90 -22.83
C ILE A 127 -5.84 14.46 -23.25
N ASP A 128 -5.15 15.16 -22.36
CA ASP A 128 -3.83 15.75 -22.62
C ASP A 128 -2.80 14.68 -22.98
N LEU A 129 -2.82 13.54 -22.28
CA LEU A 129 -1.91 12.42 -22.54
C LEU A 129 -2.12 11.82 -23.93
N LYS A 130 -3.39 11.65 -24.35
CA LYS A 130 -3.72 11.20 -25.72
C LYS A 130 -3.23 12.17 -26.78
N LEU A 131 -3.44 13.47 -26.58
CA LEU A 131 -2.97 14.51 -27.51
C LEU A 131 -1.44 14.53 -27.61
N LEU A 132 -0.74 14.34 -26.49
CA LEU A 132 0.72 14.23 -26.47
C LEU A 132 1.21 13.02 -27.28
N HIS A 133 0.60 11.85 -27.09
CA HIS A 133 0.98 10.63 -27.81
C HIS A 133 0.67 10.72 -29.31
N GLU A 134 -0.45 11.34 -29.70
CA GLU A 134 -0.77 11.58 -31.11
C GLU A 134 0.23 12.53 -31.78
N LYS A 135 0.62 13.62 -31.11
CA LYS A 135 1.63 14.56 -31.64
C LYS A 135 2.96 13.86 -31.91
N ARG A 136 3.46 13.07 -30.96
CA ARG A 136 4.69 12.29 -31.13
C ARG A 136 4.61 11.32 -32.30
N LYS A 137 3.49 10.62 -32.44
CA LYS A 137 3.29 9.68 -33.55
C LYS A 137 3.32 10.39 -34.91
N ARG A 138 2.74 11.59 -35.02
CA ARG A 138 2.78 12.40 -36.24
C ARG A 138 4.18 12.90 -36.57
N GLU A 139 4.96 13.28 -35.55
CA GLU A 139 6.36 13.72 -35.72
C GLU A 139 7.27 12.58 -36.18
N LEU A 140 7.11 11.38 -35.62
CA LEU A 140 7.84 10.19 -36.05
C LEU A 140 7.55 9.86 -37.52
N ASN A 141 6.28 9.82 -37.92
CA ASN A 141 5.90 9.53 -39.31
C ASN A 141 6.44 10.57 -40.31
N LYS A 142 6.58 11.84 -39.91
CA LYS A 142 7.18 12.90 -40.74
C LYS A 142 8.70 12.76 -40.91
N ASN A 143 9.39 12.20 -39.92
CA ASN A 143 10.84 12.00 -39.99
C ASN A 143 11.21 10.74 -40.79
N GLU A 144 10.26 9.84 -41.03
CA GLU A 144 10.43 8.62 -41.82
C GLU A 144 10.03 8.78 -43.31
N SER A 145 9.50 9.94 -43.71
CA SER A 145 9.09 10.27 -45.10
C SER A 145 9.99 11.31 -45.74
#